data_AF-A0A2X1KUQ5-F1
#
_entry.id   AF-A0A2X1KUQ5-F1
#
_cell.length_a   1.000
_cell.length_b   1.000
_cell.length_c   1.000
_cell.angle_alpha   90.00
_cell.angle_beta   90.00
_cell.angle_gamma   90.00
#
_symmetry.space_group_name_H-M   'P 1'
#
loop_
_entity.id
_entity.type
_entity.pdbx_description
1 polymer ?
#
loop_
_entity_poly.entity_id
_entity_poly.type
_entity_poly.pdbx_seq_one_letter_code
_entity_poly.pdbx_strand_id
1 'polypeptide(L)'
;MCTIFVKKRYNERLLQMSLAIMSLGQHYRDKSSKDLRRKLNRMVRSLKKIEKDFEHYKNSYEPPEIIEISPRDCGVAGFYVMSCWRDDFEIYTRETREELFSQDKDFFLKVLDMFKLDINSIKRELIAEGFLTEADFIID
;
A
#
# COMPACT_ATOMS: atom_id res chain seq x y z
N MET A 1 16.69 -16.80 -20.85
CA MET A 1 16.16 -16.11 -19.66
C MET A 1 16.30 -14.62 -19.96
N CYS A 2 15.20 -13.87 -20.04
CA CYS A 2 15.23 -12.42 -20.28
C CYS A 2 15.40 -11.70 -18.95
N THR A 3 16.04 -10.53 -18.95
CA THR A 3 16.06 -9.64 -17.77
C THR A 3 14.90 -8.67 -17.91
N ILE A 4 14.05 -8.54 -16.89
CA ILE A 4 12.91 -7.61 -16.91
C ILE A 4 13.07 -6.58 -15.78
N PHE A 5 12.96 -5.30 -16.11
CA PHE A 5 12.87 -4.22 -15.14
C PHE A 5 11.41 -3.82 -15.01
N VAL A 6 10.92 -3.71 -13.77
CA VAL A 6 9.52 -3.38 -13.48
C VAL A 6 9.47 -2.20 -12.52
N LYS A 7 8.95 -1.07 -13.01
CA LYS A 7 8.66 0.09 -12.18
C LYS A 7 7.18 0.16 -11.86
N LYS A 8 6.83 -0.15 -10.61
CA LYS A 8 5.46 -0.04 -10.09
C LYS A 8 5.24 1.36 -9.50
N ARG A 9 4.56 2.22 -10.25
CA ARG A 9 4.33 3.63 -9.86
C ARG A 9 3.49 3.81 -8.60
N TYR A 10 2.71 2.80 -8.22
CA TYR A 10 1.88 2.83 -7.02
C TYR A 10 2.62 2.35 -5.74
N ASN A 11 3.85 1.83 -5.83
CA ASN A 11 4.53 1.25 -4.67
C ASN A 11 4.74 2.27 -3.55
N GLU A 12 5.17 3.49 -3.88
CA GLU A 12 5.34 4.55 -2.88
C GLU A 12 4.00 4.89 -2.21
N ARG A 13 2.91 4.95 -2.97
CA ARG A 13 1.56 5.19 -2.46
C ARG A 13 1.13 4.10 -1.47
N LEU A 14 1.33 2.82 -1.83
CA LEU A 14 1.05 1.70 -0.93
C LEU A 14 1.92 1.73 0.33
N LEU A 15 3.19 2.11 0.22
CA LEU A 15 4.09 2.27 1.37
C LEU A 15 3.60 3.36 2.31
N GLN A 16 3.24 4.54 1.80
CA GLN A 16 2.71 5.64 2.61
C GLN A 16 1.42 5.22 3.33
N MET A 17 0.54 4.48 2.65
CA MET A 17 -0.69 3.95 3.24
C MET A 17 -0.39 2.94 4.35
N SER A 18 0.53 2.00 4.12
CA SER A 18 0.99 1.04 5.13
C SER A 18 1.52 1.75 6.38
N LEU A 19 2.36 2.78 6.21
CA LEU A 19 2.92 3.55 7.32
C LEU A 19 1.83 4.29 8.10
N ALA A 20 0.83 4.85 7.41
CA ALA A 20 -0.30 5.52 8.06
C ALA A 20 -1.16 4.54 8.88
N ILE A 21 -1.42 3.34 8.36
CA ILE A 21 -2.18 2.29 9.06
C ILE A 21 -1.40 1.78 10.29
N MET A 22 -0.09 1.52 10.14
CA MET A 22 0.75 1.10 11.26
C MET A 22 0.79 2.16 12.37
N SER A 23 0.92 3.43 12.00
CA SER A 23 0.90 4.56 12.94
C SER A 23 -0.41 4.61 13.73
N LEU A 24 -1.56 4.38 13.08
CA LEU A 24 -2.86 4.28 13.75
C LEU A 24 -2.89 3.16 14.79
N GLY A 25 -2.44 1.95 14.41
CA GLY A 25 -2.37 0.81 15.31
C GLY A 25 -1.46 1.06 16.52
N GLN A 26 -0.35 1.76 16.33
CA GLN A 26 0.56 2.11 17.42
C GLN A 26 -0.02 3.16 18.36
N HIS A 27 -0.69 4.19 17.83
CA HIS A 27 -1.36 5.21 18.64
C HIS A 27 -2.52 4.66 19.47
N TYR A 28 -3.23 3.67 18.93
CA TYR A 28 -4.29 2.98 19.64
C TYR A 28 -3.78 2.18 20.86
N ARG A 29 -2.66 1.47 20.71
CA ARG A 29 -2.08 0.64 21.78
C ARG A 29 -1.51 1.47 22.94
N ASP A 30 -1.11 2.72 22.70
CA ASP A 30 -0.61 3.62 23.74
C ASP A 30 -1.73 4.43 24.42
N LYS A 31 -2.33 3.81 25.45
CA LYS A 31 -3.42 4.36 26.27
C LYS A 31 -2.98 5.32 27.39
N SER A 32 -1.72 5.78 27.41
CA SER A 32 -1.23 6.69 28.46
C SER A 32 -1.99 8.03 28.47
N SER A 33 -2.67 8.32 29.59
CA SER A 33 -3.73 9.33 29.68
C SER A 33 -3.25 10.69 30.22
N LYS A 34 -2.89 11.60 29.31
CA LYS A 34 -3.09 13.05 29.51
C LYS A 34 -3.71 13.76 28.31
N ASP A 35 -3.77 13.11 27.15
CA ASP A 35 -4.17 13.75 25.88
C ASP A 35 -5.05 12.84 25.01
N LEU A 36 -5.78 11.89 25.63
CA LEU A 36 -6.54 10.84 24.93
C LEU A 36 -7.53 11.40 23.90
N ARG A 37 -8.28 12.45 24.26
CA ARG A 37 -9.23 13.11 23.34
C ARG A 37 -8.53 13.71 22.12
N ARG A 38 -7.34 14.29 22.29
CA ARG A 38 -6.55 14.84 21.19
C ARG A 38 -5.96 13.74 20.30
N LYS A 39 -5.51 12.63 20.90
CA LYS A 39 -5.07 11.42 20.18
C LYS A 39 -6.21 10.85 19.33
N LEU A 40 -7.40 10.67 19.90
CA LEU A 40 -8.58 10.16 19.20
C LEU A 40 -9.00 11.06 18.03
N ASN A 41 -9.07 12.38 18.23
CA ASN A 41 -9.36 13.32 17.14
C ASN A 41 -8.36 13.24 15.98
N ARG A 42 -7.07 13.00 16.28
CA ARG A 42 -6.06 12.77 15.24
C ARG A 42 -6.30 11.45 14.53
N MET A 43 -6.59 10.38 15.26
CA MET A 43 -6.89 9.06 14.68
C MET A 43 -8.09 9.10 13.74
N VAL A 44 -9.18 9.78 14.12
CA VAL A 44 -10.36 9.95 13.25
C VAL A 44 -10.02 10.67 11.96
N ARG A 45 -9.25 11.77 12.05
CA ARG A 45 -8.81 12.51 10.86
C ARG A 45 -7.92 11.64 9.96
N SER A 46 -7.01 10.86 10.54
CA SER A 46 -6.16 9.93 9.81
C SER A 46 -6.98 8.83 9.14
N LEU A 47 -7.99 8.26 9.82
CA LEU A 47 -8.90 7.27 9.24
C LEU A 47 -9.65 7.85 8.03
N LYS A 48 -10.26 9.03 8.17
CA LYS A 48 -10.95 9.71 7.06
C LYS A 48 -10.01 10.01 5.89
N LYS A 49 -8.76 10.36 6.17
CA LYS A 49 -7.74 10.58 5.14
C LYS A 49 -7.41 9.28 4.40
N ILE A 50 -7.15 8.19 5.13
CA ILE A 50 -6.83 6.88 4.54
C ILE A 50 -8.00 6.39 3.67
N GLU A 51 -9.25 6.62 4.08
CA GLU A 51 -10.43 6.29 3.25
C GLU A 51 -10.50 7.07 1.95
N LYS A 52 -10.18 8.37 1.98
CA LYS A 52 -10.06 9.16 0.75
C LYS A 52 -8.90 8.67 -0.12
N ASP A 53 -7.78 8.32 0.50
CA ASP A 53 -6.60 7.80 -0.19
C ASP A 53 -6.90 6.44 -0.85
N PHE A 54 -7.73 5.56 -0.24
CA PHE A 54 -8.19 4.31 -0.87
C PHE A 54 -8.93 4.54 -2.17
N GLU A 55 -9.97 5.39 -2.14
CA GLU A 55 -10.76 5.69 -3.34
C GLU A 55 -9.91 6.39 -4.40
N HIS A 56 -9.03 7.30 -3.99
CA HIS A 56 -8.11 7.94 -4.91
C HIS A 56 -7.14 6.94 -5.56
N TYR A 57 -6.54 6.04 -4.79
CA TYR A 57 -5.57 5.06 -5.31
C TYR A 57 -6.23 4.03 -6.21
N LYS A 58 -7.42 3.55 -5.85
CA LYS A 58 -8.20 2.64 -6.70
C LYS A 58 -8.51 3.24 -8.07
N ASN A 59 -8.82 4.54 -8.11
CA ASN A 59 -9.18 5.25 -9.34
C ASN A 59 -7.97 5.81 -10.12
N SER A 60 -6.77 5.83 -9.52
CA SER A 60 -5.55 6.36 -10.12
C SER A 60 -4.50 5.27 -10.38
N TYR A 61 -4.94 4.02 -10.54
CA TYR A 61 -4.07 2.92 -10.93
C TYR A 61 -3.40 3.20 -12.28
N GLU A 62 -2.08 3.16 -12.27
CA GLU A 62 -1.24 3.23 -13.47
C GLU A 62 -0.54 1.88 -13.65
N PRO A 63 -0.65 1.25 -14.83
CA PRO A 63 0.09 0.03 -15.13
C PRO A 63 1.60 0.22 -14.95
N PRO A 64 2.33 -0.85 -14.61
CA PRO A 64 3.77 -0.77 -14.38
C PRO A 64 4.50 -0.47 -15.69
N GLU A 65 5.62 0.23 -15.60
CA GLU A 65 6.54 0.36 -16.72
C GLU A 65 7.45 -0.88 -16.74
N ILE A 66 7.43 -1.62 -17.85
CA ILE A 66 8.16 -2.87 -18.01
C ILE A 66 9.16 -2.73 -19.16
N ILE A 67 10.45 -2.91 -18.85
CA ILE A 67 11.54 -2.93 -19.82
C ILE A 67 12.09 -4.35 -19.87
N GLU A 68 11.97 -5.02 -21.01
CA GLU A 68 12.52 -6.35 -21.24
C GLU A 68 13.85 -6.24 -22.02
N ILE A 69 14.90 -6.86 -21.50
CA ILE A 69 16.20 -6.99 -22.16
C ILE A 69 16.35 -8.43 -22.64
N SER A 70 16.50 -8.58 -23.95
CA SER A 70 16.60 -9.86 -24.63
C SER A 70 18.00 -10.48 -24.43
N PRO A 71 18.13 -11.82 -24.32
CA PRO A 71 19.37 -12.51 -23.93
C PRO A 71 20.54 -12.43 -24.93
N ARG A 72 20.45 -11.61 -25.99
CA ARG A 72 21.60 -11.37 -26.89
C ARG A 72 22.68 -10.50 -26.24
N ASP A 73 22.35 -9.77 -25.17
CA ASP A 73 23.25 -8.82 -24.50
C ASP A 73 23.72 -9.26 -23.10
N CYS A 74 23.36 -10.46 -22.62
CA CYS A 74 23.60 -10.85 -21.22
C CYS A 74 24.31 -12.21 -21.10
N GLY A 75 25.64 -12.17 -21.01
CA GLY A 75 26.51 -13.33 -20.85
C GLY A 75 26.83 -13.75 -19.42
N VAL A 76 25.95 -13.57 -18.43
CA VAL A 76 26.29 -13.89 -17.03
C VAL A 76 25.18 -14.66 -16.31
N ALA A 77 25.54 -15.82 -15.76
CA ALA A 77 24.78 -16.59 -14.79
C ALA A 77 25.12 -16.12 -13.37
N GLY A 78 24.11 -15.83 -12.55
CA GLY A 78 24.26 -15.44 -11.14
C GLY A 78 23.64 -14.08 -10.83
N PHE A 79 22.91 -13.99 -9.72
CA PHE A 79 21.95 -12.93 -9.41
C PHE A 79 22.54 -11.87 -8.46
N TYR A 80 22.20 -10.59 -8.71
CA TYR A 80 22.26 -9.48 -7.76
C TYR A 80 20.97 -8.66 -7.86
N VAL A 81 20.28 -8.43 -6.74
CA VAL A 81 19.22 -7.42 -6.64
C VAL A 81 19.91 -6.12 -6.27
N MET A 82 20.19 -5.25 -7.25
CA MET A 82 20.66 -3.90 -6.95
C MET A 82 19.46 -2.94 -6.98
N SER A 83 19.23 -2.26 -5.86
CA SER A 83 18.37 -1.07 -5.79
C SER A 83 19.04 0.06 -6.59
N CYS A 84 18.91 0.03 -7.91
CA CYS A 84 19.35 1.10 -8.78
C CYS A 84 18.32 2.23 -8.69
N TRP A 85 18.52 3.14 -7.74
CA TRP A 85 17.74 4.37 -7.56
C TRP A 85 16.34 4.17 -6.94
N ARG A 86 16.02 5.04 -5.99
CA ARG A 86 14.70 5.15 -5.33
C ARG A 86 13.59 5.00 -6.37
N ASP A 87 12.88 3.88 -6.35
CA ASP A 87 11.62 3.58 -7.07
C ASP A 87 11.69 2.56 -8.21
N ASP A 88 12.88 2.06 -8.60
CA ASP A 88 13.01 1.03 -9.64
C ASP A 88 13.36 -0.35 -9.04
N PHE A 89 12.63 -1.38 -9.46
CA PHE A 89 12.89 -2.78 -9.08
C PHE A 89 13.31 -3.58 -10.32
N GLU A 90 14.49 -4.19 -10.24
CA GLU A 90 14.94 -5.18 -11.20
C GLU A 90 14.34 -6.54 -10.82
N ILE A 91 13.54 -7.14 -11.71
CA ILE A 91 12.84 -8.40 -11.45
C ILE A 91 13.24 -9.43 -12.50
N TYR A 92 14.10 -10.36 -12.10
CA TYR A 92 14.41 -11.54 -12.91
C TYR A 92 13.30 -12.59 -12.74
N THR A 93 12.28 -12.55 -13.59
CA THR A 93 11.15 -13.50 -13.58
C THR A 93 11.15 -14.38 -14.84
N ARG A 94 10.48 -15.55 -14.76
CA ARG A 94 10.16 -16.37 -15.94
C ARG A 94 8.90 -15.87 -16.65
N GLU A 95 8.16 -14.98 -16.01
CA GLU A 95 6.90 -14.46 -16.52
C GLU A 95 7.14 -13.52 -17.71
N THR A 96 6.23 -13.55 -18.67
CA THR A 96 6.26 -12.61 -19.79
C THR A 96 5.81 -11.22 -19.35
N ARG A 97 6.08 -10.22 -20.19
CA ARG A 97 5.53 -8.87 -20.04
C ARG A 97 4.01 -8.89 -19.88
N GLU A 98 3.30 -9.66 -20.70
CA GLU A 98 1.83 -9.76 -20.68
C GLU A 98 1.32 -10.41 -19.39
N GLU A 99 2.00 -11.46 -18.91
CA GLU A 99 1.67 -12.11 -17.65
C GLU A 99 1.82 -11.13 -16.48
N LEU A 100 2.93 -10.37 -16.44
CA LEU A 100 3.14 -9.33 -15.43
C LEU A 100 2.05 -8.25 -15.47
N PHE A 101 1.69 -7.75 -16.66
CA PHE A 101 0.59 -6.78 -16.78
C PHE A 101 -0.75 -7.33 -16.31
N SER A 102 -1.04 -8.60 -16.63
CA SER A 102 -2.31 -9.24 -16.27
C SER A 102 -2.48 -9.41 -14.75
N GLN A 103 -1.38 -9.69 -14.04
CA GLN A 103 -1.41 -9.93 -12.60
C GLN A 103 -1.29 -8.64 -11.78
N ASP A 104 -0.67 -7.59 -12.33
CA ASP A 104 -0.25 -6.42 -11.55
C ASP A 104 -1.43 -5.65 -10.93
N LYS A 105 -2.48 -5.43 -11.71
CA LYS A 105 -3.69 -4.74 -11.23
C LYS A 105 -4.38 -5.53 -10.12
N ASP A 106 -4.48 -6.85 -10.29
CA ASP A 106 -5.11 -7.72 -9.31
C ASP A 106 -4.31 -7.77 -8.01
N PHE A 107 -2.97 -7.79 -8.11
CA PHE A 107 -2.10 -7.67 -6.94
C PHE A 107 -2.30 -6.34 -6.22
N PHE A 108 -2.29 -5.22 -6.96
CA PHE A 108 -2.53 -3.89 -6.41
C PHE A 108 -3.87 -3.80 -5.67
N LEU A 109 -4.96 -4.27 -6.29
CA LEU A 109 -6.29 -4.26 -5.69
C LEU A 109 -6.37 -5.16 -4.44
N LYS A 110 -5.75 -6.35 -4.47
CA LYS A 110 -5.66 -7.23 -3.29
C LYS A 110 -4.95 -6.55 -2.13
N VAL A 111 -3.88 -5.79 -2.38
CA VAL A 111 -3.19 -5.05 -1.32
C VAL A 111 -4.07 -3.96 -0.73
N LEU A 112 -4.80 -3.21 -1.56
CA LEU A 112 -5.77 -2.23 -1.07
C LEU A 112 -6.89 -2.89 -0.24
N ASP A 113 -7.38 -4.05 -0.66
CA ASP A 113 -8.41 -4.79 0.09
C ASP A 113 -7.89 -5.26 1.45
N MET A 114 -6.63 -5.73 1.54
CA MET A 114 -6.01 -6.09 2.83
C MET A 114 -5.94 -4.88 3.77
N PHE A 115 -5.45 -3.73 3.28
CA PHE A 115 -5.42 -2.51 4.07
C PHE A 115 -6.82 -2.06 4.50
N LYS A 116 -7.84 -2.25 3.66
CA LYS A 116 -9.23 -1.92 4.01
C LYS A 116 -9.75 -2.80 5.14
N LEU A 117 -9.38 -4.08 5.17
CA LEU A 117 -9.70 -4.98 6.29
C LEU A 117 -9.06 -4.51 7.59
N ASP A 118 -7.78 -4.11 7.56
CA ASP A 118 -7.06 -3.60 8.74
C ASP A 118 -7.74 -2.34 9.30
N ILE A 119 -8.08 -1.39 8.43
CA ILE A 119 -8.80 -0.17 8.83
C ILE A 119 -10.17 -0.50 9.43
N ASN A 120 -10.91 -1.41 8.82
CA ASN A 120 -12.21 -1.82 9.35
C ASN A 120 -12.08 -2.49 10.73
N SER A 121 -11.01 -3.24 10.97
CA SER A 121 -10.73 -3.81 12.30
C SER A 121 -10.50 -2.70 13.33
N ILE A 122 -9.63 -1.74 13.03
CA ILE A 122 -9.35 -0.60 13.93
C ILE A 122 -10.63 0.19 14.22
N LYS A 123 -11.46 0.44 13.20
CA LYS A 123 -12.75 1.13 13.39
C LYS A 123 -13.68 0.39 14.34
N ARG A 124 -13.83 -0.93 14.17
CA ARG A 124 -14.68 -1.75 15.04
C ARG A 124 -14.21 -1.71 16.49
N GLU A 125 -12.90 -1.77 16.72
CA GLU A 125 -12.32 -1.65 18.06
C GLU A 125 -12.62 -0.27 18.69
N LEU A 126 -12.45 0.81 17.94
CA LEU A 126 -12.76 2.17 18.42
C LEU A 126 -14.25 2.38 18.72
N ILE A 127 -15.14 1.79 17.93
CA ILE A 127 -16.59 1.81 18.20
C ILE A 127 -16.90 0.99 19.46
N ALA A 128 -16.36 -0.22 19.57
CA ALA A 128 -16.60 -1.11 20.72
C ALA A 128 -16.12 -0.51 22.05
N GLU A 129 -15.04 0.27 22.03
CA GLU A 129 -14.55 1.00 23.21
C GLU A 129 -15.30 2.31 23.48
N GLY A 130 -16.31 2.64 22.67
CA GLY A 130 -17.14 3.85 22.82
C GLY A 130 -16.42 5.14 22.42
N PHE A 131 -15.29 5.05 21.73
CA PHE A 131 -14.54 6.21 21.26
C PHE A 131 -15.10 6.82 19.99
N LEU A 132 -15.81 6.03 19.18
CA LEU A 132 -16.48 6.47 17.96
C LEU A 132 -17.90 5.93 17.91
N THR A 133 -18.73 6.65 17.19
CA THR A 133 -20.08 6.23 16.82
C THR A 133 -20.13 5.97 15.32
N GLU A 134 -21.08 5.15 14.87
CA GLU A 134 -21.28 4.91 13.42
C GLU A 134 -21.54 6.23 12.67
N ALA A 135 -22.12 7.23 13.34
CA ALA A 135 -22.37 8.56 12.81
C ALA A 135 -21.08 9.34 12.47
N ASP A 136 -19.96 9.08 13.14
CA ASP A 136 -18.68 9.75 12.87
C ASP A 136 -18.10 9.41 11.48
N PHE A 137 -18.63 8.36 10.85
CA PHE A 137 -18.24 7.83 9.54
C PHE A 137 -19.27 8.09 8.43
N ILE A 138 -20.40 8.71 8.76
CA ILE A 138 -21.33 9.18 7.72
C ILE A 138 -20.68 10.40 7.05
N ILE A 139 -20.40 10.26 5.76
CA ILE A 139 -19.75 11.28 4.94
C ILE A 139 -20.81 12.32 4.57
N ASP A 140 -20.54 13.59 4.87
CA ASP A 140 -21.09 14.74 4.12
C ASP A 140 -20.33 14.87 2.78
#